data_AF-A0A6J4C1V7-F1
#
_entry.id   AF-A0A6J4C1V7-F1
#
_cell.length_a   1.000
_cell.length_b   1.000
_cell.length_c   1.000
_cell.angle_alpha   90.00
_cell.angle_beta   90.00
_cell.angle_gamma   90.00
#
_symmetry.space_group_name_H-M   'P 1'
#
loop_
_entity.id
_entity.type
_entity.pdbx_description
1 polymer ?
#
loop_
_entity_poly.entity_id
_entity_poly.type
_entity_poly.pdbx_seq_one_letter_code
_entity_poly.pdbx_strand_id
1 'polypeptide(L)'
;MLFPNGEEIDVIEDVIKRVGNAIADQIFSQIWERPILKSEAHGIHATLIYNDPSRRDHLPSSRREIDWDESSINEAQRRLFRSRR
;
A
#
# COMPACT_ATOMS: atom_id res chain seq x y z
N MET A 1 10.55 2.95 -8.35
CA MET A 1 9.10 3.16 -8.17
C MET A 1 8.66 2.33 -6.96
N LEU A 2 7.87 2.89 -6.03
CA LEU A 2 7.52 2.20 -4.76
C LEU A 2 6.64 0.96 -4.99
N PHE A 3 5.78 0.99 -6.02
CA PHE A 3 4.87 -0.08 -6.41
C PHE A 3 5.05 -0.43 -7.89
N PRO A 4 6.03 -1.27 -8.25
CA PRO A 4 6.50 -1.42 -9.63
C PRO A 4 5.55 -2.21 -10.56
N ASN A 5 4.70 -3.09 -10.03
CA ASN A 5 3.86 -4.00 -10.82
C ASN A 5 2.36 -3.77 -10.62
N GLY A 6 1.97 -2.55 -10.21
CA GLY A 6 0.57 -2.21 -9.92
C GLY A 6 0.11 -2.70 -8.56
N GLU A 7 1.02 -3.00 -7.64
CA GLU A 7 0.69 -3.19 -6.23
C GLU A 7 0.08 -1.90 -5.65
N GLU A 8 -0.87 -2.04 -4.75
CA GLU A 8 -1.58 -0.91 -4.14
C GLU A 8 -1.33 -0.87 -2.62
N ILE A 9 -0.83 -1.95 -2.02
CA ILE A 9 -0.59 -2.06 -0.58
C ILE A 9 0.74 -2.78 -0.33
N ASP A 10 1.66 -2.17 0.43
CA ASP A 10 2.90 -2.84 0.83
C ASP A 10 3.26 -2.50 2.29
N VAL A 11 4.14 -3.31 2.89
CA VAL A 11 4.80 -2.95 4.14
C VAL A 11 6.12 -2.26 3.82
N ILE A 12 6.43 -1.19 4.53
CA ILE A 12 7.57 -0.34 4.20
C ILE A 12 8.90 -1.12 4.22
N GLU A 13 9.03 -2.12 5.09
CA GLU A 13 10.23 -2.93 5.25
C GLU A 13 10.52 -3.76 3.99
N ASP A 14 9.50 -4.22 3.27
CA ASP A 14 9.65 -4.91 1.98
C ASP A 14 10.07 -3.94 0.88
N VAL A 15 9.51 -2.74 0.89
CA VAL A 15 9.90 -1.68 -0.04
C VAL A 15 11.36 -1.29 0.16
N ILE A 16 11.77 -1.05 1.41
CA ILE A 16 13.17 -0.74 1.77
C ILE A 16 14.09 -1.87 1.32
N LYS A 17 13.74 -3.13 1.59
CA LYS A 17 14.52 -4.29 1.16
C LYS A 17 14.64 -4.37 -0.36
N ARG A 18 13.58 -4.02 -1.10
CA ARG A 18 13.52 -4.06 -2.57
C ARG A 18 14.33 -2.93 -3.22
N VAL A 19 14.26 -1.71 -2.68
CA VAL A 19 14.93 -0.53 -3.28
C VAL A 19 16.33 -0.27 -2.71
N GLY A 20 16.65 -0.84 -1.54
CA GLY A 20 17.88 -0.56 -0.79
C GLY A 20 17.77 0.69 0.09
N ASN A 21 18.54 0.70 1.19
CA ASN A 21 18.48 1.75 2.22
C ASN A 21 18.74 3.15 1.67
N ALA A 22 19.80 3.35 0.88
CA ALA A 22 20.16 4.68 0.38
C ALA A 22 19.04 5.33 -0.47
N ILE A 23 18.39 4.52 -1.33
CA ILE A 23 17.28 4.99 -2.16
C ILE A 23 16.03 5.20 -1.29
N ALA A 24 15.76 4.31 -0.35
CA ALA A 24 14.64 4.45 0.58
C ALA A 24 14.75 5.74 1.40
N ASP A 25 15.92 6.02 1.97
CA ASP A 25 16.19 7.23 2.76
C ASP A 25 15.97 8.49 1.92
N GLN A 26 16.46 8.50 0.68
CA GLN A 26 16.25 9.62 -0.25
C GLN A 26 14.77 9.86 -0.56
N ILE A 27 13.97 8.79 -0.72
CA ILE A 27 12.55 8.91 -1.04
C ILE A 27 11.75 9.34 0.19
N PHE A 28 11.92 8.63 1.31
CA PHE A 28 11.08 8.81 2.49
C PHE A 28 11.41 10.10 3.24
N SER A 29 12.67 10.55 3.27
CA SER A 29 13.00 11.87 3.84
C SER A 29 12.18 12.99 3.19
N GLN A 30 12.07 13.01 1.86
CA GLN A 30 11.28 14.01 1.14
C GLN A 30 9.78 13.92 1.42
N ILE A 31 9.25 12.71 1.65
CA ILE A 31 7.84 12.51 2.02
C ILE A 31 7.57 13.05 3.42
N TRP A 32 8.46 12.77 4.37
CA TRP A 32 8.29 13.22 5.76
C TRP A 32 8.42 14.74 5.93
N GLU A 33 9.24 15.39 5.11
CA GLU A 33 9.39 16.85 5.10
C GLU A 33 8.19 17.60 4.47
N ARG A 34 7.24 16.87 3.87
CA ARG A 34 6.07 17.47 3.21
C ARG A 34 4.74 16.85 3.69
N PRO A 35 4.37 17.04 4.96
CA PRO A 35 3.03 16.67 5.41
C PRO A 35 1.97 17.48 4.66
N ILE A 36 0.86 16.81 4.31
CA ILE A 36 -0.32 17.46 3.72
C ILE A 36 -1.55 17.16 4.58
N LEU A 37 -2.53 18.08 4.58
CA LEU A 37 -3.80 17.82 5.26
C LEU A 37 -4.57 16.72 4.52
N LYS A 38 -5.29 15.89 5.28
CA LYS A 38 -6.13 14.83 4.70
C LYS A 38 -7.19 15.40 3.73
N SER A 39 -7.71 16.59 4.02
CA SER A 39 -8.66 17.30 3.15
C SER A 39 -8.05 17.79 1.83
N GLU A 40 -6.72 17.89 1.77
CA GLU A 40 -5.96 18.35 0.58
C GLU A 40 -5.36 17.17 -0.20
N ALA A 41 -5.45 15.96 0.34
CA ALA A 41 -5.02 14.74 -0.35
C ALA A 41 -6.00 14.41 -1.49
N HIS A 42 -5.52 14.51 -2.74
CA HIS A 42 -6.32 14.21 -3.92
C HIS A 42 -6.12 12.77 -4.36
N GLY A 43 -7.01 11.89 -3.89
CA GLY A 43 -6.96 10.46 -4.16
C GLY A 43 -5.84 9.73 -3.40
N ILE A 44 -6.01 8.43 -3.18
CA ILE A 44 -4.99 7.55 -2.60
C ILE A 44 -4.73 6.46 -3.62
N HIS A 45 -3.52 6.45 -4.17
CA HIS A 45 -3.13 5.49 -5.21
C HIS A 45 -2.61 4.18 -4.62
N ALA A 46 -1.98 4.26 -3.44
CA ALA A 46 -1.45 3.11 -2.74
C ALA A 46 -1.26 3.42 -1.24
N THR A 47 -1.06 2.37 -0.45
CA THR A 47 -0.89 2.42 1.01
C THR A 47 0.43 1.76 1.41
N LEU A 48 1.20 2.43 2.27
CA LEU A 48 2.38 1.85 2.94
C LEU A 48 2.08 1.65 4.42
N ILE A 49 2.23 0.42 4.88
CA ILE A 49 2.11 0.05 6.29
C ILE A 49 3.49 0.17 6.93
N TYR A 50 3.59 0.97 7.99
CA TYR A 50 4.84 1.23 8.70
C TYR A 50 4.88 0.45 10.02
N ASN A 51 6.01 -0.21 10.31
CA ASN A 51 6.30 -0.86 11.60
C ASN A 51 5.30 -1.96 11.99
N ASP A 52 4.72 -2.63 11.00
CA ASP A 52 3.88 -3.81 11.18
C ASP A 52 4.21 -4.86 10.12
N PRO A 53 5.41 -5.47 10.18
CA PRO A 53 5.84 -6.49 9.23
C PRO A 53 4.97 -7.74 9.24
N SER A 54 4.19 -7.98 10.31
CA SER A 54 3.26 -9.11 10.42
C SER A 54 2.09 -9.00 9.43
N ARG A 55 1.77 -7.78 8.97
CA ARG A 55 0.70 -7.55 8.00
C ARG A 55 0.92 -8.25 6.68
N ARG A 56 2.17 -8.54 6.31
CA ARG A 56 2.51 -9.28 5.08
C ARG A 56 1.69 -10.55 4.92
N ASP A 57 1.53 -11.29 6.02
CA ASP A 57 0.86 -12.59 6.04
C ASP A 57 -0.66 -12.49 5.84
N HIS A 58 -1.19 -11.26 5.94
CA HIS A 58 -2.61 -10.96 5.79
C HIS A 58 -2.92 -10.21 4.49
N LEU A 59 -1.93 -9.77 3.73
CA LEU A 59 -2.15 -9.06 2.46
C LEU A 59 -2.46 -10.05 1.33
N PRO A 60 -3.25 -9.65 0.32
CA PRO A 60 -3.38 -10.41 -0.92
C PRO A 60 -2.02 -10.65 -1.55
N SER A 61 -1.80 -11.82 -2.15
CA SER A 61 -0.51 -12.13 -2.80
C SER A 61 -0.15 -11.17 -3.92
N SER A 62 -1.15 -10.64 -4.65
CA SER A 62 -0.98 -9.62 -5.69
C SER A 62 -0.73 -8.22 -5.13
N ARG A 63 -0.93 -8.02 -3.81
CA ARG A 63 -0.87 -6.71 -3.14
C ARG A 63 -1.84 -5.67 -3.71
N ARG A 64 -2.88 -6.10 -4.43
CA ARG A 64 -3.96 -5.25 -4.93
C ARG A 64 -5.17 -5.32 -4.01
N GLU A 65 -5.88 -4.20 -3.86
CA GLU A 65 -7.05 -4.11 -2.99
C GLU A 65 -8.19 -5.01 -3.48
N ILE A 66 -8.40 -5.10 -4.79
CA ILE A 66 -9.49 -5.92 -5.35
C ILE A 66 -9.34 -7.43 -5.13
N ASP A 67 -8.15 -7.86 -4.69
CA ASP A 67 -7.79 -9.25 -4.45
C ASP A 67 -7.85 -9.64 -2.97
N TRP A 68 -8.37 -8.76 -2.10
CA TRP A 68 -8.70 -9.12 -0.72
C TRP A 68 -9.56 -10.38 -0.64
N ASP A 69 -9.23 -11.24 0.32
CA ASP A 69 -10.07 -12.38 0.69
C ASP A 69 -11.46 -11.87 1.09
N GLU A 70 -12.51 -12.46 0.54
CA GLU A 70 -13.87 -11.99 0.77
C GLU A 70 -14.27 -12.04 2.26
N SER A 71 -13.69 -12.94 3.06
CA SER A 71 -13.92 -13.00 4.51
C SER A 71 -13.34 -11.81 5.26
N SER A 72 -12.34 -11.14 4.69
CA SER A 72 -11.65 -9.97 5.28
C SER A 72 -12.30 -8.63 4.92
N ILE A 73 -13.35 -8.63 4.10
CA ILE A 73 -14.00 -7.41 3.60
C ILE A 73 -15.52 -7.47 3.79
N ASN A 74 -16.14 -6.31 3.91
CA ASN A 74 -17.59 -6.22 4.07
C ASN A 74 -18.34 -6.46 2.75
N GLU A 75 -19.66 -6.64 2.81
CA GLU A 75 -20.48 -6.92 1.63
C GLU A 75 -20.43 -5.82 0.56
N ALA A 76 -20.35 -4.55 0.96
CA ALA A 76 -20.25 -3.43 0.03
C ALA A 76 -18.94 -3.48 -0.78
N GLN A 77 -17.81 -3.78 -0.11
CA GLN A 77 -16.51 -3.98 -0.75
C GLN A 77 -16.53 -5.21 -1.66
N ARG A 78 -17.12 -6.34 -1.24
CA ARG A 78 -17.26 -7.52 -2.10
C ARG A 78 -17.96 -7.19 -3.41
N ARG A 79 -19.11 -6.49 -3.34
CA ARG A 79 -19.86 -6.08 -4.52
C ARG A 79 -19.03 -5.16 -5.43
N LEU A 80 -18.35 -4.18 -4.85
CA LEU A 80 -17.48 -3.27 -5.61
C LEU A 80 -16.35 -4.04 -6.29
N PHE A 81 -15.58 -4.85 -5.57
CA PHE A 81 -14.41 -5.53 -6.10
C PHE A 81 -14.78 -6.56 -7.17
N ARG A 82 -15.88 -7.31 -7.00
CA ARG A 82 -16.40 -8.20 -8.05
C ARG A 82 -16.74 -7.48 -9.36
N SER A 83 -17.16 -6.21 -9.30
CA SER A 83 -17.47 -5.41 -10.50
C SER A 83 -16.24 -4.83 -11.21
N ARG A 84 -15.06 -4.93 -10.59
CA ARG A 84 -13.79 -4.31 -11.04
C ARG A 84 -12.68 -5.33 -11.31
N ARG A 85 -12.96 -6.62 -11.13
CA ARG A 85 -12.06 -7.73 -11.49
C ARG A 85 -12.09 -8.00 -12.99
#